data_AF-A0A137QHT5-F1
#
_entry.id   AF-A0A137QHT5-F1
#
_cell.length_a   1.000
_cell.length_b   1.000
_cell.length_c   1.000
_cell.angle_alpha   90.00
_cell.angle_beta   90.00
_cell.angle_gamma   90.00
#
_symmetry.space_group_name_H-M   'P 1'
#
loop_
_entity.id
_entity.type
_entity.pdbx_description
1 polymer ?
#
loop_
_entity_poly.entity_id
_entity_poly.type
_entity_poly.pdbx_seq_one_letter_code
_entity_poly.pdbx_strand_id
1 'polypeptide(L)' 'RYLGFYFDHQLTFCEHVQYYSTKAIAMVHAMKMLGNSLRGLSPKQKHLLYRSCVIPIATYGFHL' A
#
# COMPACT_ATOMS: atom_id res chain seq x y z
N ARG A 1 -14.83 -8.48 8.90
CA ARG A 1 -13.94 -7.29 8.89
C ARG A 1 -14.10 -6.55 10.21
N TYR A 2 -13.03 -6.34 10.97
CA TYR A 2 -13.06 -5.58 12.23
C TYR A 2 -11.86 -4.62 12.27
N LEU A 3 -12.08 -3.34 12.57
CA LEU A 3 -11.04 -2.29 12.54
C LEU A 3 -10.19 -2.27 11.24
N GLY A 4 -10.78 -2.64 10.09
CA GLY A 4 -10.04 -2.73 8.81
C GLY A 4 -9.29 -4.04 8.58
N PHE A 5 -9.19 -4.93 9.56
CA PHE A 5 -8.64 -6.27 9.39
C PHE A 5 -9.66 -7.23 8.75
N TYR A 6 -9.15 -8.10 7.89
CA TYR A 6 -9.91 -9.18 7.25
C TYR A 6 -9.47 -10.48 7.90
N PHE A 7 -10.41 -11.17 8.53
CA PHE A 7 -10.12 -12.39 9.27
C PHE A 7 -10.73 -13.55 8.51
N ASP A 8 -9.89 -14.55 8.21
CA ASP A 8 -10.35 -15.85 7.74
C ASP A 8 -10.96 -16.62 8.91
N HIS A 9 -11.85 -17.57 8.63
CA HIS A 9 -12.40 -18.47 9.67
C HIS A 9 -11.30 -19.25 10.41
N GLN A 10 -10.13 -19.42 9.77
CA GLN A 10 -8.96 -20.07 10.35
C GLN A 10 -7.93 -19.09 10.96
N LEU A 11 -8.23 -17.78 10.99
CA LEU A 11 -7.34 -16.72 11.47
C LEU A 11 -5.95 -16.72 10.81
N THR A 12 -5.87 -17.17 9.55
CA THR A 12 -4.65 -17.22 8.76
C THR A 12 -4.25 -15.86 8.18
N PHE A 13 -5.13 -14.86 8.25
CA PHE A 13 -4.93 -13.50 7.72
C PHE A 13 -4.56 -13.45 6.22
N CYS A 14 -4.82 -14.51 5.47
CA CYS A 14 -4.46 -14.60 4.06
C CYS A 14 -5.25 -13.59 3.24
N GLU A 15 -6.57 -13.48 3.50
CA GLU A 15 -7.41 -12.46 2.86
C GLU A 15 -6.95 -11.04 3.19
N HIS A 16 -6.48 -10.80 4.43
CA HIS A 16 -5.95 -9.50 4.83
C HIS A 16 -4.68 -9.12 4.07
N VAL A 17 -3.70 -10.03 4.07
CA VAL A 17 -2.43 -9.84 3.37
C VAL A 17 -2.68 -9.64 1.88
N GLN A 18 -3.55 -10.44 1.27
CA GLN A 18 -3.89 -10.31 -0.14
C GLN A 18 -4.55 -8.95 -0.44
N TYR A 19 -5.56 -8.55 0.34
CA TYR A 19 -6.27 -7.28 0.16
C TYR A 19 -5.34 -6.06 0.29
N TYR A 20 -4.53 -6.01 1.35
CA TYR A 20 -3.61 -4.89 1.57
C TYR A 20 -2.45 -4.89 0.58
N SER A 21 -1.97 -6.06 0.14
CA SER A 21 -0.98 -6.17 -0.93
C SER A 21 -1.53 -5.62 -2.25
N THR A 22 -2.75 -6.00 -2.65
CA THR A 22 -3.39 -5.44 -3.84
C THR A 22 -3.58 -3.94 -3.73
N LYS A 23 -3.98 -3.43 -2.55
CA LYS A 23 -4.11 -1.99 -2.30
C LYS A 23 -2.78 -1.26 -2.40
N ALA A 24 -1.71 -1.82 -1.85
CA ALA A 24 -0.35 -1.26 -1.95
C ALA A 24 0.14 -1.22 -3.40
N ILE A 25 -0.07 -2.31 -4.16
CA ILE A 25 0.26 -2.40 -5.59
C ILE A 25 -0.50 -1.35 -6.38
N ALA A 26 -1.81 -1.20 -6.16
CA ALA A 26 -2.62 -0.16 -6.80
C ALA A 26 -2.07 1.25 -6.53
N MET A 27 -1.60 1.52 -5.31
CA MET A 27 -0.99 2.81 -4.97
C MET A 27 0.34 3.04 -5.69
N VAL A 28 1.17 1.99 -5.83
CA VAL A 28 2.40 2.04 -6.63
C VAL A 28 2.10 2.32 -8.10
N HIS A 29 1.06 1.70 -8.67
CA HIS A 29 0.61 2.00 -10.03
C HIS A 29 0.15 3.46 -10.18
N ALA A 30 -0.63 3.98 -9.23
CA ALA A 30 -1.03 5.39 -9.23
C ALA A 30 0.19 6.33 -9.13
N MET A 31 1.16 6.01 -8.28
CA MET A 31 2.43 6.75 -8.20
C MET A 31 3.21 6.72 -9.52
N LYS A 32 3.22 5.59 -10.22
CA LYS A 32 3.83 5.48 -11.55
C LYS A 32 3.14 6.39 -12.56
N MET A 33 1.80 6.44 -12.56
CA MET A 33 1.04 7.35 -13.42
C MET A 33 1.36 8.83 -13.12
N LEU A 34 1.42 9.21 -11.84
CA LEU A 34 1.82 10.57 -11.42
C LEU A 34 3.25 10.91 -11.86
N GLY A 35 4.16 9.95 -11.76
CA GLY A 35 5.54 10.09 -12.20
C GLY A 35 5.71 10.28 -13.71
N ASN A 36 4.78 9.75 -14.51
CA ASN A 36 4.79 9.84 -15.98
C ASN A 36 4.00 11.03 -16.53
N SER A 37 3.50 11.92 -15.67
CA SER A 37 2.81 13.15 -16.09
C SER A 37 3.78 14.17 -16.72
N LEU A 38 3.26 15.13 -17.49
CA LEU A 38 4.03 16.21 -18.17
C LEU A 38 4.97 17.00 -17.23
N ARG A 39 4.70 16.99 -15.92
CA ARG A 39 5.55 17.52 -14.86
C ARG A 39 5.82 16.45 -13.79
N GLY A 40 6.40 15.34 -14.22
CA GLY A 40 6.62 14.15 -13.41
C GLY A 40 7.30 14.42 -12.06
N LEU A 41 7.24 13.43 -11.18
CA LEU A 41 7.75 13.54 -9.81
C LEU A 41 9.28 13.45 -9.76
N SER A 42 9.92 14.36 -9.02
CA SER A 42 11.34 14.26 -8.68
C SER A 42 11.63 13.03 -7.81
N PRO A 43 12.87 12.50 -7.80
CA PRO A 43 13.23 11.36 -6.94
C PRO A 43 12.90 11.57 -5.46
N LYS A 44 13.08 12.80 -4.94
CA LYS A 44 12.74 13.15 -3.56
C LYS A 44 11.23 13.05 -3.30
N GLN A 45 10.40 13.55 -4.22
CA GLN A 45 8.94 13.46 -4.11
C GLN A 45 8.45 12.01 -4.24
N LYS A 46 9.04 11.21 -5.13
CA LYS A 46 8.74 9.78 -5.24
C LYS A 46 9.04 9.02 -3.95
N HIS A 47 10.20 9.29 -3.34
CA HIS A 47 10.58 8.68 -2.06
C HIS A 47 9.64 9.10 -0.93
N LEU A 48 9.28 10.39 -0.86
CA LEU A 48 8.34 10.90 0.13
C LEU A 48 6.97 10.22 0.00
N LEU A 49 6.42 10.14 -1.22
CA LEU A 49 5.14 9.47 -1.49
C LEU A 49 5.18 7.98 -1.14
N TYR A 50 6.27 7.28 -1.47
CA TYR A 50 6.42 5.87 -1.13
C TYR A 50 6.37 5.67 0.38
N ARG A 51 7.13 6.48 1.13
CA ARG A 51 7.19 6.39 2.59
C ARG A 51 5.89 6.80 3.28
N SER A 52 5.20 7.81 2.76
CA SER A 52 3.97 8.32 3.37
C SER A 52 2.73 7.50 3.03
N CYS A 53 2.68 6.89 1.84
CA CYS A 53 1.45 6.29 1.33
C CYS A 53 1.54 4.78 1.09
N VAL A 54 2.68 4.26 0.63
CA VAL A 54 2.80 2.82 0.32
C VAL A 54 3.21 2.04 1.56
N ILE A 55 4.21 2.52 2.31
CA ILE A 55 4.70 1.84 3.51
C ILE A 55 3.56 1.62 4.54
N PRO A 56 2.76 2.63 4.94
CA PRO A 56 1.74 2.41 5.97
C PRO A 56 0.64 1.43 5.55
N ILE A 57 0.36 1.32 4.24
CA ILE A 57 -0.61 0.36 3.71
C ILE A 57 -0.01 -1.06 3.73
N ALA A 58 1.24 -1.20 3.30
CA ALA A 58 1.93 -2.49 3.25
C ALA A 58 2.26 -3.04 4.65
N THR A 59 2.53 -2.16 5.61
CA THR A 59 2.82 -2.52 7.02
C THR A 59 1.57 -2.56 7.89
N TYR A 60 0.39 -2.33 7.33
CA TYR A 60 -0.84 -2.39 8.10
C TYR A 60 -1.06 -3.80 8.62
N GLY A 61 -1.13 -3.97 9.95
CA GLY A 61 -1.25 -5.27 10.60
C GLY A 61 0.07 -5.99 10.91
N PHE A 62 1.20 -5.41 10.51
CA PHE A 62 2.53 -5.85 10.96
C PHE A 62 2.89 -5.11 12.26
N HIS A 63 3.22 -5.85 13.31
CA HIS A 63 3.85 -5.30 14.53
C HIS A 63 5.35 -5.56 14.43
N LEU A 64 6.16 -4.50 14.47
CA LEU A 64 7.63 -4.57 14.41
C LEU A 64 8.18 -5.13 15.73
#